data_AF-A0A0H5PYK2-F1
#
_entry.id   AF-A0A0H5PYK2-F1
#
_cell.length_a   1.000
_cell.length_b   1.000
_cell.length_c   1.000
_cell.angle_alpha   90.00
_cell.angle_beta   90.00
_cell.angle_gamma   90.00
#
_symmetry.space_group_name_H-M   'P 1'
#
loop_
_entity.id
_entity.type
_entity.pdbx_description
1 polymer ?
#
loop_
_entity_poly.entity_id
_entity_poly.type
_entity_poly.pdbx_seq_one_letter_code
_entity_poly.pdbx_strand_id
1 'polypeptide(L)'
;MNLHEDVFIENGCVELSPMEFYRHLFFFTKAYMKYRDSMLVPVTFSEESGGSWASVPLGELEERCQGHRDAYLSACTYFPRRDREGRWQSSNGKDMVDELCAFVVDLDHGDPDEVHAALSTDGCYWELHQVPEPTYVVCSGNGLHLYYALETPVPVMKRWVRELEVINRWLYRAFADGDEAVVYADGRVNTIGLGSPDYHGIAQPYRVAGSLPKAERGDSEVSAWVVGRPVSIEYLATCAGLEQTSFTVEGFDLSKSLLTQRIEEGRATARSYVKKTSRRGWNPGFYRWLADQERGHARLYSEFGHRYKQVQALTIAAVKDGVPREQLVADVKAIHEEWNKCAKKYGHPEISWSECRKAMRSFGDLPDHRRFPKWWLEELCGWPFGTQKRNGRDQGEHLKRSRAIRKAYLEAGVEDASGGGRPTGSGTKRQMIQDYAATHPEANHSEIARALGVSRPTVIKWLRTHPEGDE
;
A
#
# COMPACT_ATOMS: atom_id res chain seq x y z
N MET A 1 23.81 -10.24 -22.88
CA MET A 1 22.63 -9.77 -23.63
C MET A 1 21.45 -9.94 -22.70
N ASN A 2 20.65 -8.91 -22.53
CA ASN A 2 19.42 -8.97 -21.74
C ASN A 2 18.49 -9.95 -22.49
N LEU A 3 17.90 -10.93 -21.78
CA LEU A 3 17.30 -12.12 -22.41
C LEU A 3 16.14 -11.81 -23.37
N HIS A 4 15.57 -10.61 -23.26
CA HIS A 4 14.33 -10.21 -23.94
C HIS A 4 14.53 -9.05 -24.91
N GLU A 5 15.75 -8.59 -25.21
CA GLU A 5 15.96 -7.45 -26.13
C GLU A 5 15.67 -7.80 -27.60
N ASP A 6 16.03 -9.03 -28.02
CA ASP A 6 15.94 -9.47 -29.42
C ASP A 6 14.50 -9.39 -29.96
N VAL A 7 13.50 -9.70 -29.12
CA VAL A 7 12.09 -9.62 -29.55
C VAL A 7 11.68 -8.19 -29.90
N PHE A 8 12.15 -7.18 -29.17
CA PHE A 8 11.81 -5.79 -29.46
C PHE A 8 12.49 -5.29 -30.74
N ILE A 9 13.73 -5.75 -30.99
CA ILE A 9 14.44 -5.45 -32.23
C ILE A 9 13.71 -6.07 -33.43
N GLU A 10 13.30 -7.33 -33.33
CA GLU A 10 12.60 -8.05 -34.39
C GLU A 10 11.21 -7.45 -34.69
N ASN A 11 10.50 -6.98 -33.66
CA ASN A 11 9.21 -6.28 -33.80
C ASN A 11 9.35 -4.81 -34.21
N GLY A 12 10.57 -4.33 -34.47
CA GLY A 12 10.83 -2.95 -34.91
C GLY A 12 10.51 -1.90 -33.85
N CYS A 13 10.48 -2.28 -32.56
CA CYS A 13 10.32 -1.35 -31.46
C CYS A 13 11.52 -0.41 -31.37
N VAL A 14 11.29 0.81 -30.89
CA VAL A 14 12.33 1.83 -30.75
C VAL A 14 12.93 1.75 -29.35
N GLU A 15 14.23 1.48 -29.25
CA GLU A 15 14.98 1.63 -28.01
C GLU A 15 15.13 3.13 -27.67
N LEU A 16 14.93 3.49 -26.41
CA LEU A 16 15.19 4.83 -25.88
C LEU A 16 16.48 4.83 -25.08
N SER A 17 17.29 5.89 -25.22
CA SER A 17 18.33 6.14 -24.23
C SER A 17 17.71 6.35 -22.83
N PRO A 18 18.45 6.06 -21.75
CA PRO A 18 17.96 6.29 -20.38
C PRO A 18 17.39 7.70 -20.18
N MET A 19 18.08 8.70 -20.72
CA MET A 19 17.67 10.10 -20.61
C MET A 19 16.41 10.41 -21.42
N GLU A 20 16.23 9.85 -22.62
CA GLU A 20 14.99 10.01 -23.39
C GLU A 20 13.81 9.38 -22.67
N PHE A 21 13.98 8.15 -22.16
CA PHE A 21 12.94 7.44 -21.41
C PHE A 21 12.44 8.26 -20.22
N TYR A 22 13.34 8.74 -19.35
CA TYR A 22 12.90 9.49 -18.16
C TYR A 22 12.40 10.90 -18.49
N ARG A 23 12.95 11.57 -19.51
CA ARG A 23 12.40 12.86 -19.97
C ARG A 23 10.98 12.70 -20.51
N HIS A 24 10.70 11.61 -21.23
CA HIS A 24 9.35 11.29 -21.69
C HIS A 24 8.43 10.96 -20.53
N LEU A 25 8.85 10.09 -19.62
CA LEU A 25 8.06 9.67 -18.46
C LEU A 25 7.64 10.84 -17.56
N PHE A 26 8.54 11.81 -17.36
CA PHE A 26 8.27 12.96 -16.49
C PHE A 26 7.80 14.21 -17.24
N PHE A 27 7.68 14.19 -18.58
CA PHE A 27 7.53 15.38 -19.41
C PHE A 27 6.39 16.31 -18.98
N PHE A 28 5.23 15.72 -18.66
CA PHE A 28 4.00 16.44 -18.30
C PHE A 28 3.87 16.72 -16.80
N THR A 29 4.87 16.39 -16.00
CA THR A 29 4.85 16.68 -14.56
C THR A 29 5.11 18.17 -14.32
N LYS A 30 4.51 18.72 -13.28
CA LYS A 30 4.72 20.13 -12.92
C LYS A 30 6.19 20.43 -12.63
N ALA A 31 6.85 19.47 -11.98
CA ALA A 31 8.25 19.58 -11.61
C ALA A 31 9.15 19.66 -12.86
N TYR A 32 8.98 18.76 -13.84
CA TYR A 32 9.76 18.81 -15.07
C TYR A 32 9.40 20.01 -15.94
N MET A 33 8.13 20.40 -16.02
CA MET A 33 7.71 21.60 -16.75
C MET A 33 8.40 22.88 -16.24
N LYS A 34 8.64 22.95 -14.94
CA LYS A 34 9.26 24.11 -14.29
C LYS A 34 10.80 24.06 -14.29
N TYR A 35 11.36 22.90 -13.99
CA TYR A 35 12.80 22.77 -13.70
C TYR A 35 13.58 22.02 -14.78
N ARG A 36 12.90 21.38 -15.74
CA ARG A 36 13.53 20.58 -16.81
C ARG A 36 14.50 19.56 -16.23
N ASP A 37 15.68 19.44 -16.82
CA ASP A 37 16.75 18.54 -16.38
C ASP A 37 17.28 18.87 -14.97
N SER A 38 16.97 20.05 -14.41
CA SER A 38 17.26 20.37 -13.00
C SER A 38 16.20 19.84 -12.02
N MET A 39 15.15 19.18 -12.51
CA MET A 39 14.17 18.50 -11.67
C MET A 39 14.88 17.44 -10.81
N LEU A 40 14.63 17.48 -9.50
CA LEU A 40 15.22 16.52 -8.57
C LEU A 40 14.37 15.26 -8.49
N VAL A 41 15.00 14.11 -8.76
CA VAL A 41 14.41 12.78 -8.61
C VAL A 41 15.07 12.01 -7.45
N PRO A 42 14.31 11.27 -6.63
CA PRO A 42 14.88 10.48 -5.55
C PRO A 42 15.32 9.11 -6.08
N VAL A 43 16.63 8.92 -6.23
CA VAL A 43 17.22 7.63 -6.61
C VAL A 43 17.59 6.87 -5.33
N THR A 44 17.09 5.65 -5.20
CA THR A 44 17.45 4.76 -4.10
C THR A 44 18.62 3.88 -4.51
N PHE A 45 19.66 3.85 -3.69
CA PHE A 45 20.84 2.99 -3.83
C PHE A 45 20.83 1.93 -2.73
N SER A 46 20.57 0.68 -3.09
CA SER A 46 20.48 -0.42 -2.13
C SER A 46 21.82 -1.10 -1.87
N GLU A 47 22.70 -0.50 -1.05
CA GLU A 47 23.82 -1.27 -0.51
C GLU A 47 23.31 -2.41 0.38
N GLU A 48 24.05 -3.54 0.43
CA GLU A 48 23.71 -4.81 1.12
C GLU A 48 23.30 -4.66 2.60
N SER A 49 23.48 -3.49 3.20
CA SER A 49 23.07 -3.23 4.59
C SER A 49 22.66 -1.77 4.87
N GLY A 50 21.63 -1.26 4.20
CA GLY A 50 20.99 -0.03 4.70
C GLY A 50 20.01 0.66 3.78
N GLY A 51 20.24 0.61 2.47
CA GLY A 51 19.51 1.43 1.49
C GLY A 51 19.70 2.92 1.75
N SER A 52 20.58 3.57 1.01
CA SER A 52 20.65 5.04 0.98
C SER A 52 19.80 5.55 -0.19
N TRP A 53 19.44 6.83 -0.19
CA TRP A 53 18.83 7.46 -1.36
C TRP A 53 19.43 8.84 -1.53
N ALA A 54 19.52 9.29 -2.78
CA ALA A 54 20.04 10.59 -3.15
C ALA A 54 19.01 11.36 -3.98
N SER A 55 19.00 12.67 -3.81
CA SER A 55 18.25 13.58 -4.66
C SER A 55 19.13 13.94 -5.85
N VAL A 56 18.81 13.41 -7.04
CA VAL A 56 19.62 13.54 -8.25
C VAL A 56 18.94 14.48 -9.24
N PRO A 57 19.61 15.49 -9.81
CA PRO A 57 19.09 16.23 -10.95
C PRO A 57 18.84 15.28 -12.12
N LEU A 58 17.67 15.36 -12.76
CA LEU A 58 17.29 14.45 -13.83
C LEU A 58 18.33 14.40 -14.96
N GLY A 59 18.93 15.54 -15.32
CA GLY A 59 19.99 15.61 -16.34
C GLY A 59 21.28 14.88 -15.99
N GLU A 60 21.50 14.55 -14.72
CA GLU A 60 22.65 13.77 -14.24
C GLU A 60 22.28 12.30 -13.98
N LEU A 61 21.03 11.88 -14.23
CA LEU A 61 20.52 10.58 -13.80
C LEU A 61 21.34 9.41 -14.37
N GLU A 62 21.62 9.45 -15.67
CA GLU A 62 22.41 8.44 -16.37
C GLU A 62 23.84 8.34 -15.81
N GLU A 63 24.57 9.45 -15.75
CA GLU A 63 25.93 9.50 -15.19
C GLU A 63 25.99 8.96 -13.75
N ARG A 64 24.97 9.26 -12.94
CA ARG A 64 24.91 8.85 -11.53
C ARG A 64 24.52 7.39 -11.31
N CYS A 65 23.86 6.76 -12.30
CA CYS A 65 23.33 5.42 -12.18
C CYS A 65 24.06 4.40 -13.06
N GLN A 66 24.85 4.86 -14.04
CA GLN A 66 25.63 3.99 -14.88
C GLN A 66 26.60 3.14 -14.05
N GLY A 67 26.67 1.85 -14.36
CA GLY A 67 27.49 0.88 -13.61
C GLY A 67 26.95 0.50 -12.22
N HIS A 68 25.91 1.16 -11.72
CA HIS A 68 25.27 0.76 -10.46
C HIS A 68 24.35 -0.43 -10.67
N ARG A 69 24.43 -1.43 -9.78
CA ARG A 69 23.53 -2.61 -9.78
C ARG A 69 22.36 -2.47 -8.81
N ASP A 70 22.28 -1.34 -8.14
CA ASP A 70 21.41 -1.12 -6.99
C ASP A 70 20.68 0.23 -7.06
N ALA A 71 20.63 0.84 -8.25
CA ALA A 71 19.93 2.09 -8.50
C ALA A 71 18.45 1.84 -8.85
N TYR A 72 17.56 2.46 -8.09
CA TYR A 72 16.11 2.35 -8.27
C TYR A 72 15.42 3.72 -8.25
N LEU A 73 14.45 3.91 -9.14
CA LEU A 73 13.65 5.12 -9.29
C LEU A 73 12.17 4.73 -9.51
N SER A 74 11.26 5.45 -8.87
CA SER A 74 9.83 5.23 -9.05
C SER A 74 9.28 6.03 -10.22
N ALA A 75 8.17 5.56 -10.79
CA ALA A 75 7.42 6.27 -11.83
C ALA A 75 6.53 7.39 -11.26
N CYS A 76 7.08 8.14 -10.30
CA CYS A 76 6.38 9.16 -9.53
C CYS A 76 7.27 10.39 -9.32
N THR A 77 6.66 11.55 -9.19
CA THR A 77 7.32 12.74 -8.62
C THR A 77 7.01 12.85 -7.13
N TYR A 78 7.80 13.65 -6.43
CA TYR A 78 7.68 13.84 -4.99
C TYR A 78 7.74 15.32 -4.62
N PHE A 79 7.06 15.68 -3.53
CA PHE A 79 7.11 17.03 -3.01
C PHE A 79 8.54 17.40 -2.61
N PRO A 80 9.04 18.57 -3.07
CA PRO A 80 10.35 19.04 -2.67
C PRO A 80 10.34 19.43 -1.19
N ARG A 81 11.42 19.09 -0.48
CA ARG A 81 11.65 19.47 0.91
C ARG A 81 13.04 20.07 1.07
N ARG A 82 13.23 20.87 2.11
CA ARG A 82 14.58 21.32 2.49
C ARG A 82 15.19 20.34 3.49
N ASP A 83 16.49 20.04 3.33
CA ASP A 83 17.27 19.35 4.34
C ASP A 83 17.60 20.27 5.53
N ARG A 84 18.32 19.74 6.53
CA ARG A 84 18.69 20.50 7.73
C ARG A 84 19.60 21.68 7.41
N GLU A 85 20.32 21.59 6.30
CA GLU A 85 21.23 22.61 5.76
C GLU A 85 20.51 23.60 4.84
N GLY A 86 19.19 23.45 4.63
CA GLY A 86 18.35 24.36 3.86
C GLY A 86 18.38 24.14 2.34
N ARG A 87 19.02 23.07 1.85
CA ARG A 87 19.09 22.70 0.43
C ARG A 87 17.84 21.94 0.01
N TRP A 88 17.36 22.18 -1.21
CA TRP A 88 16.21 21.46 -1.77
C TRP A 88 16.55 20.01 -2.12
N GLN A 89 15.65 19.10 -1.77
CA GLN A 89 15.73 17.67 -2.05
C GLN A 89 14.36 17.12 -2.44
N SER A 90 14.35 16.11 -3.31
CA SER A 90 13.17 15.29 -3.60
C SER A 90 13.10 14.16 -2.56
N SER A 91 12.01 14.03 -1.81
CA SER A 91 11.87 12.97 -0.80
C SER A 91 11.56 11.61 -1.46
N ASN A 92 12.04 10.48 -0.93
CA ASN A 92 11.63 9.14 -1.39
C ASN A 92 10.48 8.52 -0.56
N GLY A 93 9.92 9.28 0.39
CA GLY A 93 8.84 8.81 1.27
C GLY A 93 7.54 8.56 0.50
N LYS A 94 6.91 7.40 0.72
CA LYS A 94 5.63 7.04 0.06
C LYS A 94 4.49 8.03 0.34
N ASP A 95 4.56 8.74 1.44
CA ASP A 95 3.62 9.80 1.85
C ASP A 95 3.95 11.18 1.25
N MET A 96 5.04 11.28 0.48
CA MET A 96 5.52 12.50 -0.16
C MET A 96 5.38 12.46 -1.68
N VAL A 97 4.75 11.43 -2.23
CA VAL A 97 4.45 11.33 -3.66
C VAL A 97 3.53 12.50 -4.05
N ASP A 98 3.89 13.20 -5.12
CA ASP A 98 3.14 14.35 -5.66
C ASP A 98 2.30 13.92 -6.85
N GLU A 99 2.93 13.42 -7.92
CA GLU A 99 2.25 13.00 -9.16
C GLU A 99 2.68 11.58 -9.56
N LEU A 100 1.70 10.72 -9.84
CA LEU A 100 1.90 9.42 -10.47
C LEU A 100 2.06 9.64 -11.97
N CYS A 101 3.16 9.13 -12.54
CA CYS A 101 3.48 9.30 -13.97
C CYS A 101 3.18 8.03 -14.77
N ALA A 102 3.36 6.86 -14.17
CA ALA A 102 2.98 5.58 -14.77
C ALA A 102 2.56 4.56 -13.70
N PHE A 103 1.68 3.64 -14.07
CA PHE A 103 1.60 2.36 -13.38
C PHE A 103 2.68 1.42 -13.93
N VAL A 104 3.25 0.59 -13.07
CA VAL A 104 4.31 -0.33 -13.47
C VAL A 104 3.97 -1.72 -12.96
N VAL A 105 3.92 -2.69 -13.87
CA VAL A 105 3.79 -4.11 -13.56
C VAL A 105 5.18 -4.73 -13.65
N ASP A 106 5.65 -5.28 -12.54
CA ASP A 106 6.93 -5.99 -12.43
C ASP A 106 6.69 -7.48 -12.68
N LEU A 107 7.31 -8.01 -13.73
CA LEU A 107 7.21 -9.41 -14.14
C LEU A 107 8.59 -10.07 -13.98
N ASP A 108 8.64 -11.12 -13.16
CA ASP A 108 9.83 -11.93 -12.94
C ASP A 108 9.66 -13.31 -13.58
N HIS A 109 10.79 -13.98 -13.87
CA HIS A 109 10.83 -15.37 -14.31
C HIS A 109 10.12 -15.70 -15.63
N GLY A 110 9.98 -14.73 -16.55
CA GLY A 110 9.47 -15.00 -17.90
C GLY A 110 10.45 -15.88 -18.69
N ASP A 111 9.94 -16.98 -19.27
CA ASP A 111 10.72 -17.78 -20.21
C ASP A 111 10.94 -16.99 -21.51
N PRO A 112 12.19 -16.88 -22.02
CA PRO A 112 12.49 -16.07 -23.20
C PRO A 112 11.69 -16.47 -24.44
N ASP A 113 11.44 -17.77 -24.66
CA ASP A 113 10.71 -18.23 -25.85
C ASP A 113 9.21 -17.92 -25.72
N GLU A 114 8.65 -18.03 -24.51
CA GLU A 114 7.26 -17.68 -24.23
C GLU A 114 7.02 -16.17 -24.31
N VAL A 115 7.95 -15.37 -23.77
CA VAL A 115 7.95 -13.90 -23.86
C VAL A 115 8.09 -13.47 -25.32
N HIS A 116 8.99 -14.12 -26.06
CA HIS A 116 9.17 -13.86 -27.48
C HIS A 116 7.89 -14.13 -28.26
N ALA A 117 7.24 -15.28 -28.02
CA ALA A 117 5.96 -15.63 -28.62
C ALA A 117 4.85 -14.65 -28.22
N ALA A 118 4.81 -14.18 -26.98
CA ALA A 118 3.83 -13.21 -26.51
C ALA A 118 3.94 -11.88 -27.26
N LEU A 119 5.17 -11.35 -27.33
CA LEU A 119 5.43 -10.01 -27.85
C LEU A 119 5.52 -9.95 -29.38
N SER A 120 5.80 -11.07 -30.05
CA SER A 120 5.89 -11.16 -31.53
C SER A 120 4.55 -11.23 -32.25
N THR A 121 3.43 -11.13 -31.54
CA THR A 121 2.09 -11.31 -32.11
C THR A 121 1.39 -10.01 -32.50
N ASP A 122 2.13 -8.94 -32.83
CA ASP A 122 1.59 -7.63 -33.26
C ASP A 122 0.40 -7.16 -32.38
N GLY A 123 0.56 -7.24 -31.06
CA GLY A 123 -0.43 -6.79 -30.08
C GLY A 123 -1.55 -7.78 -29.74
N CYS A 124 -1.60 -8.96 -30.36
CA CYS A 124 -2.62 -9.97 -30.03
C CYS A 124 -2.58 -10.42 -28.57
N TYR A 125 -1.41 -10.45 -27.92
CA TYR A 125 -1.31 -10.78 -26.50
C TYR A 125 -2.12 -9.82 -25.62
N TRP A 126 -1.98 -8.50 -25.84
CA TRP A 126 -2.69 -7.50 -25.04
C TRP A 126 -4.21 -7.59 -25.23
N GLU A 127 -4.65 -7.80 -26.47
CA GLU A 127 -6.06 -7.98 -26.81
C GLU A 127 -6.65 -9.26 -26.21
N LEU A 128 -5.93 -10.39 -26.29
CA LEU A 128 -6.31 -11.68 -25.72
C LEU A 128 -6.57 -11.56 -24.21
N HIS A 129 -5.65 -10.89 -23.50
CA HIS A 129 -5.74 -10.68 -22.06
C HIS A 129 -6.61 -9.48 -21.67
N GLN A 130 -7.23 -8.78 -22.64
CA GLN A 130 -8.09 -7.60 -22.43
C GLN A 130 -7.41 -6.52 -21.58
N VAL A 131 -6.12 -6.34 -21.78
CA VAL A 131 -5.30 -5.31 -21.14
C VAL A 131 -4.83 -4.30 -22.17
N PRO A 132 -4.62 -3.03 -21.77
CA PRO A 132 -3.89 -2.12 -22.63
C PRO A 132 -2.49 -2.66 -22.90
N GLU A 133 -2.00 -2.33 -24.09
CA GLU A 133 -0.58 -2.41 -24.40
C GLU A 133 0.20 -1.42 -23.51
N PRO A 134 1.32 -1.82 -22.89
CA PRO A 134 2.15 -0.91 -22.12
C PRO A 134 2.79 0.14 -23.04
N THR A 135 2.98 1.35 -22.51
CA THR A 135 3.67 2.43 -23.25
C THR A 135 5.14 2.12 -23.45
N TYR A 136 5.80 1.64 -22.39
CA TYR A 136 7.20 1.23 -22.44
C TYR A 136 7.38 -0.14 -21.80
N VAL A 137 8.38 -0.87 -22.27
CA VAL A 137 8.87 -2.07 -21.60
C VAL A 137 10.34 -1.88 -21.26
N VAL A 138 10.68 -2.13 -19.99
CA VAL A 138 12.07 -2.06 -19.52
C VAL A 138 12.56 -3.46 -19.22
N CYS A 139 13.62 -3.89 -19.91
CA CYS A 139 14.25 -5.19 -19.70
C CYS A 139 15.24 -5.08 -18.53
N SER A 140 14.89 -5.65 -17.37
CA SER A 140 15.64 -5.47 -16.12
C SER A 140 16.58 -6.64 -15.78
N GLY A 141 17.03 -7.38 -16.81
CA GLY A 141 17.86 -8.59 -16.72
C GLY A 141 17.10 -9.83 -17.20
N ASN A 142 16.44 -10.53 -16.28
CA ASN A 142 15.60 -11.70 -16.60
C ASN A 142 14.10 -11.37 -16.48
N GLY A 143 13.76 -10.17 -16.05
CA GLY A 143 12.39 -9.72 -15.84
C GLY A 143 12.05 -8.51 -16.73
N LEU A 144 10.76 -8.20 -16.78
CA LEU A 144 10.21 -7.09 -17.55
C LEU A 144 9.47 -6.15 -16.60
N HIS A 145 9.65 -4.84 -16.80
CA HIS A 145 8.76 -3.85 -16.20
C HIS A 145 7.87 -3.25 -17.29
N LEU A 146 6.56 -3.47 -17.19
CA LEU A 146 5.58 -2.90 -18.10
C LEU A 146 5.13 -1.54 -17.59
N TYR A 147 5.51 -0.46 -18.26
CA TYR A 147 5.16 0.92 -17.91
C TYR A 147 3.93 1.37 -18.67
N TYR A 148 2.84 1.61 -17.94
CA TYR A 148 1.63 2.27 -18.41
C TYR A 148 1.74 3.77 -18.13
N ALA A 149 2.47 4.49 -18.98
CA ALA A 149 2.70 5.92 -18.80
C ALA A 149 1.41 6.70 -19.05
N LEU A 150 1.07 7.58 -18.12
CA LEU A 150 -0.16 8.35 -18.18
C LEU A 150 -0.02 9.51 -19.16
N GLU A 151 -1.03 9.74 -20.00
CA GLU A 151 -1.10 10.91 -20.88
C GLU A 151 -0.93 12.22 -20.09
N THR A 152 -1.47 12.26 -18.87
CA THR A 152 -1.29 13.34 -17.92
C THR A 152 -1.01 12.75 -16.53
N PRO A 153 0.10 13.15 -15.87
CA PRO A 153 0.38 12.70 -14.51
C PRO A 153 -0.75 13.03 -13.54
N VAL A 154 -1.06 12.08 -12.66
CA VAL A 154 -2.19 12.18 -11.73
C VAL A 154 -1.68 12.55 -10.34
N PRO A 155 -2.20 13.63 -9.72
CA PRO A 155 -1.83 13.98 -8.37
C PRO A 155 -2.21 12.88 -7.36
N VAL A 156 -1.25 12.43 -6.55
CA VAL A 156 -1.45 11.38 -5.54
C VAL A 156 -2.02 12.02 -4.27
N MET A 157 -3.32 12.31 -4.31
CA MET A 157 -4.06 12.85 -3.17
C MET A 157 -4.60 11.74 -2.28
N LYS A 158 -4.66 11.98 -0.97
CA LYS A 158 -5.24 11.03 0.01
C LYS A 158 -6.65 10.53 -0.37
N ARG A 159 -7.44 11.34 -1.06
CA ARG A 159 -8.79 10.98 -1.55
C ARG A 159 -8.80 9.97 -2.70
N TRP A 160 -7.69 9.82 -3.43
CA TRP A 160 -7.57 9.00 -4.64
C TRP A 160 -6.59 7.84 -4.51
N VAL A 161 -5.76 7.81 -3.46
CA VAL A 161 -4.78 6.73 -3.24
C VAL A 161 -5.44 5.34 -3.28
N ARG A 162 -6.68 5.21 -2.80
CA ARG A 162 -7.37 3.91 -2.80
C ARG A 162 -7.73 3.47 -4.21
N GLU A 163 -8.26 4.40 -5.01
CA GLU A 163 -8.69 4.23 -6.38
C GLU A 163 -7.49 3.94 -7.28
N LEU A 164 -6.39 4.67 -7.13
CA LEU A 164 -5.12 4.38 -7.82
C LEU A 164 -4.59 2.98 -7.48
N GLU A 165 -4.63 2.57 -6.21
CA GLU A 165 -4.23 1.22 -5.80
C GLU A 165 -5.20 0.13 -6.31
N VAL A 166 -6.48 0.45 -6.58
CA VAL A 166 -7.41 -0.47 -7.24
C VAL A 166 -7.00 -0.68 -8.69
N ILE A 167 -6.69 0.38 -9.43
CA ILE A 167 -6.19 0.31 -10.82
C ILE A 167 -4.90 -0.50 -10.86
N ASN A 168 -3.96 -0.21 -9.95
CA ASN A 168 -2.69 -0.93 -9.85
C ASN A 168 -2.94 -2.44 -9.65
N ARG A 169 -3.78 -2.83 -8.68
CA ARG A 169 -4.12 -4.25 -8.47
C ARG A 169 -4.80 -4.90 -9.66
N TRP A 170 -5.65 -4.16 -10.37
CA TRP A 170 -6.31 -4.69 -11.57
C TRP A 170 -5.27 -5.02 -12.65
N LEU A 171 -4.33 -4.13 -12.92
CA LEU A 171 -3.23 -4.39 -13.85
C LEU A 171 -2.43 -5.65 -13.46
N TYR A 172 -1.98 -5.74 -12.21
CA TYR A 172 -1.23 -6.93 -11.75
C TYR A 172 -2.03 -8.23 -11.87
N ARG A 173 -3.34 -8.21 -11.60
CA ARG A 173 -4.20 -9.40 -11.72
C ARG A 173 -4.38 -9.87 -13.15
N ALA A 174 -4.38 -8.95 -14.11
CA ALA A 174 -4.53 -9.31 -15.50
C ALA A 174 -3.37 -10.17 -16.03
N PHE A 175 -2.21 -10.12 -15.36
CA PHE A 175 -1.04 -10.95 -15.65
C PHE A 175 -0.85 -12.12 -14.65
N ALA A 176 -1.71 -12.26 -13.63
CA ALA A 176 -1.54 -13.28 -12.59
C ALA A 176 -1.96 -14.69 -13.03
N ASP A 177 -2.80 -14.78 -14.06
CA ASP A 177 -3.27 -16.03 -14.67
C ASP A 177 -2.54 -16.32 -16.01
N GLY A 178 -1.34 -15.75 -16.18
CA GLY A 178 -0.74 -15.32 -17.45
C GLY A 178 -0.15 -16.38 -18.40
N ASP A 179 -0.31 -17.67 -18.13
CA ASP A 179 0.18 -18.73 -19.03
C ASP A 179 -0.99 -19.37 -19.78
N GLU A 180 -1.17 -19.00 -21.04
CA GLU A 180 -2.21 -19.58 -21.88
C GLU A 180 -1.60 -20.55 -22.90
N ALA A 181 -2.12 -21.78 -22.94
CA ALA A 181 -1.71 -22.77 -23.93
C ALA A 181 -2.45 -22.50 -25.25
N VAL A 182 -1.73 -21.98 -26.24
CA VAL A 182 -2.26 -21.73 -27.58
C VAL A 182 -1.98 -22.93 -28.49
N VAL A 183 -3.07 -23.46 -29.06
CA VAL A 183 -3.03 -24.56 -30.02
C VAL A 183 -3.12 -23.99 -31.43
N TYR A 184 -2.04 -24.13 -32.20
CA TYR A 184 -1.99 -23.69 -33.59
C TYR A 184 -2.78 -24.64 -34.50
N ALA A 185 -3.16 -24.16 -35.68
CA ALA A 185 -3.91 -24.93 -36.67
C ALA A 185 -3.18 -26.19 -37.16
N ASP A 186 -1.85 -26.26 -37.01
CA ASP A 186 -1.01 -27.41 -37.33
C ASP A 186 -0.86 -28.42 -36.16
N GLY A 187 -1.54 -28.17 -35.03
CA GLY A 187 -1.54 -29.02 -33.85
C GLY A 187 -0.38 -28.78 -32.87
N ARG A 188 0.49 -27.80 -33.11
CA ARG A 188 1.48 -27.37 -32.12
C ARG A 188 0.79 -26.69 -30.94
N VAL A 189 1.32 -26.91 -29.74
CA VAL A 189 0.86 -26.25 -28.51
C VAL A 189 2.03 -25.46 -27.95
N ASN A 190 1.91 -24.14 -27.87
CA ASN A 190 2.86 -23.29 -27.16
C ASN A 190 2.17 -22.68 -25.94
N THR A 191 2.91 -22.52 -24.85
CA THR A 191 2.53 -21.62 -23.77
C THR A 191 2.92 -20.21 -24.19
N ILE A 192 2.04 -19.25 -23.96
CA ILE A 192 2.32 -17.83 -24.15
C ILE A 192 2.22 -17.18 -22.78
N GLY A 193 3.27 -16.46 -22.38
CA GLY A 193 3.35 -15.84 -21.06
C GLY A 193 4.44 -14.79 -20.99
N LEU A 194 4.23 -13.78 -20.14
CA LEU A 194 5.22 -12.73 -19.89
C LEU A 194 5.99 -12.91 -18.57
N GLY A 195 5.71 -14.00 -17.84
CA GLY A 195 6.25 -14.28 -16.51
C GLY A 195 5.26 -13.97 -15.39
N SER A 196 5.74 -14.15 -14.16
CA SER A 196 4.92 -14.03 -12.95
C SER A 196 4.95 -12.61 -12.39
N PRO A 197 3.80 -11.99 -12.10
CA PRO A 197 3.76 -10.66 -11.50
C PRO A 197 4.23 -10.64 -10.04
N ASP A 198 5.15 -9.74 -9.69
CA ASP A 198 5.48 -9.41 -8.29
C ASP A 198 4.80 -8.10 -7.85
N TYR A 199 3.69 -8.24 -7.12
CA TYR A 199 2.89 -7.09 -6.71
C TYR A 199 3.66 -6.08 -5.86
N HIS A 200 3.67 -4.84 -6.36
CA HIS A 200 4.17 -3.67 -5.67
C HIS A 200 3.17 -2.51 -5.71
N GLY A 201 3.23 -1.61 -4.72
CA GLY A 201 2.34 -0.43 -4.66
C GLY A 201 2.80 0.68 -5.62
N ILE A 202 1.94 1.69 -5.85
CA ILE A 202 2.12 2.71 -6.91
C ILE A 202 3.41 3.56 -6.79
N ALA A 203 3.99 3.65 -5.58
CA ALA A 203 5.18 4.43 -5.29
C ALA A 203 6.48 3.59 -5.26
N GLN A 204 6.41 2.34 -5.72
CA GLN A 204 7.57 1.45 -5.73
C GLN A 204 8.66 1.99 -6.66
N PRO A 205 9.93 2.01 -6.20
CA PRO A 205 11.05 2.27 -7.08
C PRO A 205 11.47 1.00 -7.82
N TYR A 206 11.72 1.14 -9.13
CA TYR A 206 12.14 0.08 -10.04
C TYR A 206 13.55 0.36 -10.55
N ARG A 207 14.23 -0.67 -11.05
CA ARG A 207 15.62 -0.56 -11.52
C ARG A 207 15.74 0.52 -12.60
N VAL A 208 16.77 1.36 -12.49
CA VAL A 208 16.97 2.51 -13.39
C VAL A 208 17.41 2.03 -14.78
N ALA A 209 16.81 2.55 -15.86
CA ALA A 209 17.29 2.31 -17.22
C ALA A 209 18.71 2.89 -17.39
N GLY A 210 19.62 2.18 -18.07
CA GLY A 210 21.05 2.51 -18.15
C GLY A 210 21.89 2.11 -16.93
N SER A 211 21.26 1.60 -15.86
CA SER A 211 21.97 0.94 -14.76
C SER A 211 22.24 -0.54 -15.11
N LEU A 212 22.95 -1.25 -14.25
CA LEU A 212 23.20 -2.68 -14.42
C LEU A 212 22.14 -3.54 -13.73
N PRO A 213 21.79 -4.71 -14.29
CA PRO A 213 21.00 -5.72 -13.60
C PRO A 213 21.80 -6.32 -12.44
N LYS A 214 21.13 -7.17 -11.65
CA LYS A 214 21.83 -7.96 -10.62
C LYS A 214 22.97 -8.75 -11.25
N ALA A 215 24.09 -8.92 -10.53
CA ALA A 215 25.30 -9.54 -11.07
C ALA A 215 25.06 -10.94 -11.66
N GLU A 216 24.19 -11.73 -11.02
CA GLU A 216 23.76 -13.06 -11.48
C GLU A 216 22.94 -13.05 -12.79
N ARG A 217 22.46 -11.88 -13.23
CA ARG A 217 21.66 -11.67 -14.45
C ARG A 217 22.48 -11.02 -15.58
N GLY A 218 23.79 -10.80 -15.39
CA GLY A 218 24.71 -10.34 -16.44
C GLY A 218 25.16 -8.87 -16.34
N ASP A 219 25.79 -8.41 -17.42
CA ASP A 219 26.44 -7.08 -17.54
C ASP A 219 25.83 -6.18 -18.62
N SER A 220 24.78 -6.64 -19.31
CA SER A 220 24.03 -5.79 -20.25
C SER A 220 23.23 -4.77 -19.47
N GLU A 221 23.32 -3.49 -19.86
CA GLU A 221 22.57 -2.41 -19.22
C GLU A 221 21.05 -2.62 -19.35
N VAL A 222 20.31 -2.04 -18.41
CA VAL A 222 18.85 -2.07 -18.41
C VAL A 222 18.33 -1.19 -19.53
N SER A 223 17.79 -1.79 -20.59
CA SER A 223 17.26 -1.11 -21.77
C SER A 223 15.77 -0.73 -21.61
N ALA A 224 15.32 0.34 -22.26
CA ALA A 224 13.92 0.75 -22.31
C ALA A 224 13.42 0.85 -23.76
N TRP A 225 12.25 0.27 -24.04
CA TRP A 225 11.70 0.14 -25.39
C TRP A 225 10.32 0.80 -25.48
N VAL A 226 10.05 1.48 -26.59
CA VAL A 226 8.71 1.97 -26.93
C VAL A 226 7.90 0.83 -27.54
N VAL A 227 6.76 0.52 -26.91
CA VAL A 227 5.86 -0.54 -27.35
C VAL A 227 4.54 0.07 -27.79
N GLY A 228 3.79 0.64 -26.85
CA GLY A 228 2.51 1.28 -27.10
C GLY A 228 2.53 2.80 -26.98
N ARG A 229 1.34 3.34 -26.70
CA ARG A 229 1.11 4.78 -26.48
C ARG A 229 0.86 5.07 -25.00
N PRO A 230 1.04 6.33 -24.56
CA PRO A 230 0.54 6.75 -23.26
C PRO A 230 -0.96 6.44 -23.12
N VAL A 231 -1.38 6.10 -21.91
CA VAL A 231 -2.75 5.70 -21.58
C VAL A 231 -3.43 6.75 -20.71
N SER A 232 -4.73 6.99 -20.92
CA SER A 232 -5.47 7.90 -20.03
C SER A 232 -5.80 7.22 -18.70
N ILE A 233 -5.83 7.99 -17.62
CA ILE A 233 -6.22 7.45 -16.31
C ILE A 233 -7.69 7.03 -16.30
N GLU A 234 -8.55 7.74 -17.04
CA GLU A 234 -9.97 7.41 -17.20
C GLU A 234 -10.19 6.06 -17.86
N TYR A 235 -9.36 5.73 -18.86
CA TYR A 235 -9.42 4.42 -19.52
C TYR A 235 -9.04 3.31 -18.54
N LEU A 236 -7.90 3.44 -17.85
CA LEU A 236 -7.48 2.46 -16.84
C LEU A 236 -8.49 2.32 -15.68
N ALA A 237 -9.07 3.43 -15.25
CA ALA A 237 -10.12 3.44 -14.23
C ALA A 237 -11.36 2.68 -14.70
N THR A 238 -11.77 2.86 -15.96
CA THR A 238 -12.90 2.13 -16.56
C THR A 238 -12.62 0.63 -16.57
N CYS A 239 -11.43 0.21 -17.03
CA CYS A 239 -11.03 -1.19 -17.02
C CYS A 239 -11.04 -1.80 -15.60
N ALA A 240 -10.70 -1.01 -14.58
CA ALA A 240 -10.73 -1.42 -13.18
C ALA A 240 -12.11 -1.31 -12.50
N GLY A 241 -13.18 -0.96 -13.23
CA GLY A 241 -14.54 -0.82 -12.69
C GLY A 241 -14.75 0.44 -11.83
N LEU A 242 -14.07 1.53 -12.19
CA LEU A 242 -14.10 2.84 -11.51
C LEU A 242 -14.64 3.95 -12.43
N GLU A 243 -15.63 3.65 -13.26
CA GLU A 243 -16.17 4.53 -14.32
C GLU A 243 -16.71 5.87 -13.79
N GLN A 244 -17.07 5.94 -12.51
CA GLN A 244 -17.59 7.13 -11.85
C GLN A 244 -16.51 7.99 -11.18
N THR A 245 -15.24 7.57 -11.23
CA THR A 245 -14.13 8.28 -10.59
C THR A 245 -13.54 9.31 -11.54
N SER A 246 -13.58 10.58 -11.16
CA SER A 246 -12.86 11.64 -11.88
C SER A 246 -11.58 12.01 -11.14
N PHE A 247 -10.46 11.91 -11.85
CA PHE A 247 -9.13 12.32 -11.38
C PHE A 247 -8.83 13.79 -11.74
N THR A 248 -9.88 14.58 -12.00
CA THR A 248 -9.75 16.01 -12.32
C THR A 248 -9.44 16.84 -11.07
N VAL A 249 -8.50 17.76 -11.22
CA VAL A 249 -8.24 18.83 -10.24
C VAL A 249 -8.83 20.11 -10.83
N GLU A 250 -10.02 20.52 -10.37
CA GLU A 250 -10.41 21.92 -10.50
C GLU A 250 -9.34 22.77 -9.80
N GLY A 251 -8.69 23.67 -10.54
CA GLY A 251 -7.77 24.72 -10.06
C GLY A 251 -6.95 24.36 -8.82
N PHE A 252 -5.68 24.00 -9.02
CA PHE A 252 -4.77 23.65 -7.93
C PHE A 252 -4.59 24.82 -6.93
N ASP A 253 -5.32 24.73 -5.82
CA ASP A 253 -5.18 25.58 -4.65
C ASP A 253 -4.10 24.98 -3.73
N LEU A 254 -2.91 25.59 -3.71
CA LEU A 254 -1.82 25.20 -2.80
C LEU A 254 -2.29 25.15 -1.33
N SER A 255 -3.33 25.90 -0.94
CA SER A 255 -3.83 25.89 0.45
C SER A 255 -4.50 24.56 0.84
N LYS A 256 -4.91 23.75 -0.14
CA LYS A 256 -5.52 22.42 0.06
C LYS A 256 -4.52 21.27 -0.14
N SER A 257 -3.27 21.58 -0.47
CA SER A 257 -2.18 20.60 -0.53
C SER A 257 -1.92 19.98 0.85
N LEU A 258 -1.57 18.69 0.89
CA LEU A 258 -1.07 18.00 2.09
C LEU A 258 0.14 18.75 2.70
N LEU A 259 0.85 19.56 1.91
CA LEU A 259 1.93 20.43 2.34
C LEU A 259 1.44 21.56 3.26
N THR A 260 0.37 22.28 2.88
CA THR A 260 -0.20 23.36 3.71
C THR A 260 -0.79 22.78 4.98
N GLN A 261 -1.52 21.66 4.87
CA GLN A 261 -2.06 20.97 6.03
C GLN A 261 -0.95 20.49 7.00
N ARG A 262 0.18 19.96 6.48
CA ARG A 262 1.35 19.58 7.31
C ARG A 262 2.16 20.76 7.83
N ILE A 263 2.21 21.88 7.11
CA ILE A 263 2.88 23.11 7.57
C ILE A 263 2.06 23.74 8.71
N GLU A 264 0.73 23.79 8.59
CA GLU A 264 -0.20 24.19 9.66
C GLU A 264 -0.16 23.20 10.84
N GLU A 265 -0.26 21.89 10.59
CA GLU A 265 -0.19 20.84 11.61
C GLU A 265 1.17 20.80 12.30
N GLY A 266 2.27 21.00 11.54
CA GLY A 266 3.65 21.07 12.02
C GLY A 266 3.92 22.31 12.86
N ARG A 267 3.28 23.44 12.54
CA ARG A 267 3.29 24.64 13.39
C ARG A 267 2.43 24.46 14.65
N ALA A 268 1.36 23.68 14.59
CA ALA A 268 0.50 23.37 15.74
C ALA A 268 1.06 22.27 16.66
N THR A 269 1.85 21.33 16.14
CA THR A 269 2.40 20.17 16.89
C THR A 269 3.65 20.49 17.71
N ALA A 270 4.15 21.73 17.70
CA ALA A 270 5.11 22.22 18.70
C ALA A 270 4.48 22.37 20.12
N ARG A 271 3.20 22.02 20.30
CA ARG A 271 2.60 21.75 21.62
C ARG A 271 2.43 20.25 21.80
N SER A 272 3.13 19.72 22.79
CA SER A 272 3.16 18.30 23.16
C SER A 272 1.77 17.65 23.16
N TYR A 273 1.52 16.77 22.19
CA TYR A 273 0.30 15.95 22.17
C TYR A 273 0.63 14.55 22.70
N VAL A 274 0.54 14.36 24.02
CA VAL A 274 0.52 13.02 24.63
C VAL A 274 -0.92 12.50 24.54
N LYS A 275 -1.20 11.68 23.53
CA LYS A 275 -2.50 11.02 23.39
C LYS A 275 -2.63 9.92 24.45
N LYS A 276 -3.33 10.21 25.54
CA LYS A 276 -3.79 9.18 26.50
C LYS A 276 -4.80 8.26 25.80
N THR A 277 -4.36 7.09 25.34
CA THR A 277 -5.27 6.03 24.88
C THR A 277 -5.64 5.12 26.06
N SER A 278 -6.89 5.21 26.51
CA SER A 278 -7.44 4.46 27.65
C SER A 278 -8.02 3.08 27.28
N ARG A 279 -7.44 2.35 26.32
CA ARG A 279 -7.86 0.96 26.04
C ARG A 279 -6.80 0.00 26.56
N ARG A 280 -7.14 -0.78 27.61
CA ARG A 280 -6.36 -1.95 28.07
C ARG A 280 -6.18 -2.91 26.88
N GLY A 281 -4.99 -3.49 26.78
CA GLY A 281 -4.44 -4.17 25.61
C GLY A 281 -5.29 -5.29 25.02
N TRP A 282 -5.04 -5.55 23.74
CA TRP A 282 -5.53 -6.72 23.03
C TRP A 282 -4.90 -8.00 23.63
N ASN A 283 -5.61 -9.12 23.56
CA ASN A 283 -5.03 -10.44 23.84
C ASN A 283 -4.11 -10.80 22.65
N PRO A 284 -2.84 -11.24 22.87
CA PRO A 284 -1.91 -11.67 21.81
C PRO A 284 -2.32 -12.93 21.03
N GLY A 285 -3.61 -13.21 20.91
CA GLY A 285 -4.14 -14.46 20.37
C GLY A 285 -3.97 -14.57 18.86
N PHE A 286 -4.11 -13.46 18.13
CA PHE A 286 -3.96 -13.49 16.68
C PHE A 286 -2.47 -13.57 16.29
N TYR A 287 -1.63 -12.77 16.94
CA TYR A 287 -0.19 -12.82 16.74
C TYR A 287 0.39 -14.21 17.05
N ARG A 288 0.06 -14.79 18.22
CA ARG A 288 0.58 -16.11 18.59
C ARG A 288 0.12 -17.19 17.61
N TRP A 289 -1.16 -17.18 17.26
CA TRP A 289 -1.70 -18.11 16.27
C TRP A 289 -0.98 -17.97 14.93
N LEU A 290 -0.78 -16.74 14.44
CA LEU A 290 -0.10 -16.49 13.18
C LEU A 290 1.36 -16.94 13.23
N ALA A 291 2.11 -16.61 14.30
CA ALA A 291 3.49 -17.05 14.48
C ALA A 291 3.63 -18.59 14.50
N ASP A 292 2.68 -19.31 15.11
CA ASP A 292 2.66 -20.77 15.11
C ASP A 292 2.31 -21.34 13.72
N GLN A 293 1.40 -20.69 12.97
CA GLN A 293 1.13 -21.08 11.58
C GLN A 293 2.37 -20.89 10.70
N GLU A 294 3.04 -19.74 10.77
CA GLU A 294 4.24 -19.45 9.98
C GLU A 294 5.39 -20.44 10.30
N ARG A 295 5.53 -20.86 11.58
CA ARG A 295 6.44 -21.95 11.97
C ARG A 295 6.06 -23.29 11.35
N GLY A 296 4.76 -23.62 11.28
CA GLY A 296 4.26 -24.84 10.65
C GLY A 296 4.37 -24.83 9.13
N HIS A 297 4.17 -23.67 8.51
CA HIS A 297 4.23 -23.42 7.06
C HIS A 297 5.67 -23.37 6.54
N ALA A 298 6.68 -23.38 7.41
CA ALA A 298 8.09 -23.61 7.03
C ALA A 298 8.31 -24.89 6.18
N ARG A 299 7.33 -25.81 6.17
CA ARG A 299 7.35 -27.06 5.38
C ARG A 299 6.62 -26.97 4.04
N LEU A 300 5.95 -25.87 3.72
CA LEU A 300 5.21 -25.68 2.47
C LEU A 300 6.11 -24.96 1.47
N TYR A 301 6.75 -25.75 0.61
CA TYR A 301 7.87 -25.37 -0.27
C TYR A 301 7.48 -24.56 -1.52
N SER A 302 6.21 -24.23 -1.77
CA SER A 302 5.80 -23.57 -3.02
C SER A 302 5.73 -22.03 -2.96
N GLU A 303 5.97 -21.40 -1.81
CA GLU A 303 5.69 -19.96 -1.58
C GLU A 303 6.94 -19.12 -1.28
N PHE A 304 8.08 -19.41 -1.94
CA PHE A 304 9.38 -18.79 -1.61
C PHE A 304 9.46 -17.26 -1.76
N GLY A 305 8.60 -16.65 -2.60
CA GLY A 305 8.50 -15.20 -2.79
C GLY A 305 7.82 -14.43 -1.65
N HIS A 306 7.22 -15.11 -0.67
CA HIS A 306 6.41 -14.48 0.37
C HIS A 306 7.13 -14.31 1.72
N ARG A 307 8.33 -14.87 1.95
CA ARG A 307 9.00 -14.84 3.27
C ARG A 307 9.20 -13.44 3.85
N TYR A 308 9.55 -12.46 3.01
CA TYR A 308 9.61 -11.04 3.40
C TYR A 308 8.21 -10.49 3.78
N LYS A 309 7.20 -10.79 2.95
CA LYS A 309 5.80 -10.36 3.14
C LYS A 309 5.16 -11.03 4.38
N GLN A 310 5.51 -12.28 4.68
CA GLN A 310 5.13 -13.03 5.89
C GLN A 310 5.70 -12.40 7.17
N VAL A 311 6.99 -12.03 7.18
CA VAL A 311 7.58 -11.29 8.31
C VAL A 311 6.91 -9.91 8.46
N GLN A 312 6.53 -9.28 7.36
CA GLN A 312 5.78 -8.02 7.39
C GLN A 312 4.36 -8.21 7.99
N ALA A 313 3.66 -9.29 7.64
CA ALA A 313 2.36 -9.65 8.22
C ALA A 313 2.46 -9.91 9.73
N LEU A 314 3.47 -10.65 10.18
CA LEU A 314 3.78 -10.88 11.60
C LEU A 314 4.06 -9.58 12.34
N THR A 315 4.79 -8.66 11.71
CA THR A 315 5.10 -7.35 12.27
C THR A 315 3.81 -6.54 12.48
N ILE A 316 2.90 -6.53 11.50
CA ILE A 316 1.60 -5.85 11.60
C ILE A 316 0.73 -6.50 12.69
N ALA A 317 0.71 -7.84 12.77
CA ALA A 317 -0.01 -8.57 13.81
C ALA A 317 0.52 -8.24 15.21
N ALA A 318 1.84 -8.19 15.39
CA ALA A 318 2.48 -7.84 16.65
C ALA A 318 2.09 -6.43 17.12
N VAL A 319 2.07 -5.45 16.20
CA VAL A 319 1.64 -4.08 16.51
C VAL A 319 0.16 -4.04 16.90
N LYS A 320 -0.72 -4.78 16.20
CA LYS A 320 -2.15 -4.85 16.51
C LYS A 320 -2.43 -5.47 17.88
N ASP A 321 -1.71 -6.52 18.21
CA ASP A 321 -1.87 -7.29 19.45
C ASP A 321 -1.06 -6.72 20.63
N GLY A 322 -0.28 -5.65 20.40
CA GLY A 322 0.52 -5.00 21.45
C GLY A 322 1.70 -5.86 21.93
N VAL A 323 2.22 -6.71 21.06
CA VAL A 323 3.35 -7.60 21.37
C VAL A 323 4.66 -6.78 21.38
N PRO A 324 5.53 -6.93 22.39
CA PRO A 324 6.80 -6.22 22.44
C PRO A 324 7.72 -6.54 21.25
N ARG A 325 8.54 -5.57 20.85
CA ARG A 325 9.47 -5.72 19.71
C ARG A 325 10.44 -6.87 19.93
N GLU A 326 10.89 -7.05 21.17
CA GLU A 326 11.83 -8.08 21.58
C GLU A 326 11.23 -9.47 21.34
N GLN A 327 9.94 -9.64 21.64
CA GLN A 327 9.21 -10.89 21.39
C GLN A 327 9.08 -11.16 19.89
N LEU A 328 8.69 -10.15 19.10
CA LEU A 328 8.65 -10.26 17.63
C LEU A 328 10.00 -10.70 17.05
N VAL A 329 11.09 -10.05 17.49
CA VAL A 329 12.44 -10.39 17.02
C VAL A 329 12.82 -11.83 17.38
N ALA A 330 12.49 -12.29 18.59
CA ALA A 330 12.76 -13.67 19.01
C ALA A 330 11.96 -14.68 18.18
N ASP A 331 10.67 -14.42 17.94
CA ASP A 331 9.83 -15.32 17.14
C ASP A 331 10.27 -15.38 15.68
N VAL A 332 10.62 -14.23 15.08
CA VAL A 332 11.13 -14.15 13.71
C VAL A 332 12.49 -14.84 13.57
N LYS A 333 13.37 -14.77 14.59
CA LYS A 333 14.62 -15.56 14.59
C LYS A 333 14.36 -17.06 14.55
N ALA A 334 13.44 -17.54 15.38
CA ALA A 334 13.10 -18.96 15.40
C ALA A 334 12.52 -19.42 14.04
N ILE A 335 11.65 -18.60 13.42
CA ILE A 335 11.09 -18.87 12.09
C ILE A 335 12.20 -18.85 11.02
N HIS A 336 13.09 -17.85 11.05
CA HIS A 336 14.24 -17.70 10.15
C HIS A 336 15.16 -18.92 10.18
N GLU A 337 15.48 -19.42 11.37
CA GLU A 337 16.31 -20.62 11.54
C GLU A 337 15.65 -21.86 10.95
N GLU A 338 14.35 -22.06 11.18
CA GLU A 338 13.61 -23.20 10.63
C GLU A 338 13.51 -23.12 9.09
N TRP A 339 13.22 -21.94 8.54
CA TRP A 339 13.22 -21.71 7.10
C TRP A 339 14.57 -22.02 6.45
N ASN A 340 15.69 -21.62 7.05
CA ASN A 340 17.00 -21.89 6.47
C ASN A 340 17.47 -23.35 6.67
N LYS A 341 17.06 -24.04 7.74
CA LYS A 341 17.26 -25.50 7.85
C LYS A 341 16.52 -26.24 6.73
N CYS A 342 15.29 -25.81 6.46
CA CYS A 342 14.48 -26.29 5.36
C CYS A 342 15.14 -25.98 4.00
N ALA A 343 15.57 -24.74 3.76
CA ALA A 343 16.26 -24.36 2.53
C ALA A 343 17.50 -25.24 2.25
N LYS A 344 18.36 -25.47 3.25
CA LYS A 344 19.54 -26.34 3.14
C LYS A 344 19.18 -27.80 2.82
N LYS A 345 18.14 -28.34 3.45
CA LYS A 345 17.75 -29.74 3.28
C LYS A 345 17.26 -30.04 1.84
N TYR A 346 16.66 -29.06 1.17
CA TYR A 346 16.06 -29.24 -0.16
C TYR A 346 16.74 -28.42 -1.26
N GLY A 347 17.86 -27.75 -0.98
CA GLY A 347 18.67 -27.04 -1.98
C GLY A 347 18.10 -25.71 -2.46
N HIS A 348 17.34 -25.00 -1.63
CA HIS A 348 16.74 -23.69 -1.98
C HIS A 348 17.53 -22.50 -1.42
N PRO A 349 17.31 -21.28 -1.97
CA PRO A 349 17.93 -20.06 -1.45
C PRO A 349 17.56 -19.76 0.01
N GLU A 350 18.57 -19.54 0.85
CA GLU A 350 18.41 -19.08 2.22
C GLU A 350 17.88 -17.64 2.25
N ILE A 351 17.04 -17.33 3.24
CA ILE A 351 16.66 -15.94 3.53
C ILE A 351 17.71 -15.32 4.44
N SER A 352 18.11 -14.09 4.15
CA SER A 352 19.05 -13.35 4.99
C SER A 352 18.36 -12.74 6.21
N TRP A 353 19.08 -12.64 7.34
CA TRP A 353 18.56 -11.91 8.50
C TRP A 353 18.32 -10.42 8.20
N SER A 354 19.07 -9.86 7.22
CA SER A 354 18.87 -8.50 6.73
C SER A 354 17.45 -8.32 6.19
N GLU A 355 16.96 -9.22 5.34
CA GLU A 355 15.60 -9.17 4.80
C GLU A 355 14.53 -9.23 5.89
N CYS A 356 14.67 -10.11 6.89
CA CYS A 356 13.77 -10.15 8.05
C CYS A 356 13.78 -8.83 8.82
N ARG A 357 14.96 -8.24 9.02
CA ARG A 357 15.11 -6.93 9.68
C ARG A 357 14.46 -5.81 8.87
N LYS A 358 14.57 -5.84 7.54
CA LYS A 358 13.94 -4.89 6.63
C LYS A 358 12.41 -4.96 6.73
N ALA A 359 11.84 -6.17 6.78
CA ALA A 359 10.41 -6.41 6.92
C ALA A 359 9.85 -5.91 8.26
N MET A 360 10.64 -6.04 9.35
CA MET A 360 10.27 -5.55 10.68
C MET A 360 10.43 -4.03 10.87
N ARG A 361 10.92 -3.28 9.87
CA ARG A 361 11.12 -1.81 10.01
C ARG A 361 9.83 -1.04 10.25
N SER A 362 8.69 -1.57 9.82
CA SER A 362 7.37 -0.96 10.05
C SER A 362 6.85 -1.10 11.48
N PHE A 363 7.60 -1.77 12.37
CA PHE A 363 7.23 -1.94 13.78
C PHE A 363 7.32 -0.60 14.53
N GLY A 364 6.16 -0.03 14.89
CA GLY A 364 6.07 1.20 15.69
C GLY A 364 5.89 2.50 14.89
N ASP A 365 6.29 2.52 13.61
CA ASP A 365 6.23 3.72 12.75
C ASP A 365 4.92 3.84 11.95
N LEU A 366 4.00 2.86 12.06
CA LEU A 366 2.72 2.86 11.35
C LEU A 366 1.68 3.74 12.07
N PRO A 367 1.25 4.89 11.48
CA PRO A 367 0.35 5.84 12.15
C PRO A 367 -1.07 5.31 12.38
N ASP A 368 -1.47 4.22 11.69
CA ASP A 368 -2.83 3.65 11.80
C ASP A 368 -2.87 2.15 11.46
N HIS A 369 -2.26 1.30 12.31
CA HIS A 369 -2.28 -0.18 12.19
C HIS A 369 -3.69 -0.82 12.14
N ARG A 370 -4.75 -0.04 12.40
CA ARG A 370 -6.16 -0.49 12.31
C ARG A 370 -6.68 -0.55 10.88
N ARG A 371 -5.94 0.02 9.90
CA ARG A 371 -6.34 0.07 8.48
C ARG A 371 -5.91 -1.12 7.64
N PHE A 372 -5.23 -2.11 8.21
CA PHE A 372 -4.81 -3.32 7.49
C PHE A 372 -5.92 -4.38 7.56
N PRO A 373 -6.80 -4.53 6.56
CA PRO A 373 -7.86 -5.54 6.57
C PRO A 373 -7.31 -6.97 6.50
N LYS A 374 -8.15 -7.94 6.88
CA LYS A 374 -7.84 -9.37 6.89
C LYS A 374 -7.31 -9.88 5.54
N TRP A 375 -8.02 -9.56 4.44
CA TRP A 375 -7.65 -10.00 3.09
C TRP A 375 -6.24 -9.56 2.69
N TRP A 376 -5.80 -8.38 3.14
CA TRP A 376 -4.46 -7.88 2.83
C TRP A 376 -3.38 -8.60 3.63
N LEU A 377 -3.69 -9.03 4.85
CA LEU A 377 -2.77 -9.89 5.60
C LEU A 377 -2.69 -11.31 5.01
N GLU A 378 -3.80 -11.83 4.47
CA GLU A 378 -3.83 -13.12 3.74
C GLU A 378 -2.94 -13.04 2.47
N GLU A 379 -3.03 -11.94 1.74
CA GLU A 379 -2.19 -11.67 0.56
C GLU A 379 -0.69 -11.56 0.92
N LEU A 380 -0.35 -10.89 2.02
CA LEU A 380 1.03 -10.83 2.51
C LEU A 380 1.54 -12.20 2.97
N CYS A 381 0.68 -13.01 3.57
CA CYS A 381 1.01 -14.36 4.00
C CYS A 381 1.16 -15.34 2.83
N GLY A 382 0.49 -15.09 1.70
CA GLY A 382 0.43 -16.01 0.55
C GLY A 382 -0.68 -17.07 0.68
N TRP A 383 -1.43 -17.06 1.78
CA TRP A 383 -2.48 -18.05 2.06
C TRP A 383 -3.67 -17.45 2.81
N PRO A 384 -4.91 -17.89 2.52
CA PRO A 384 -6.09 -17.43 3.23
C PRO A 384 -6.17 -18.07 4.62
N PHE A 385 -6.41 -17.26 5.64
CA PHE A 385 -6.78 -17.72 6.98
C PHE A 385 -8.20 -17.35 7.33
N GLY A 386 -9.06 -18.36 7.53
CA GLY A 386 -10.47 -18.17 7.84
C GLY A 386 -10.75 -17.27 9.05
N THR A 387 -12.01 -16.85 9.22
CA THR A 387 -12.43 -16.12 10.43
C THR A 387 -12.37 -17.04 11.65
N GLN A 388 -11.63 -16.63 12.70
CA GLN A 388 -11.64 -17.35 13.98
C GLN A 388 -13.07 -17.46 14.51
N LYS A 389 -13.60 -18.69 14.58
CA LYS A 389 -14.90 -18.98 15.17
C LYS A 389 -14.83 -18.72 16.67
N ARG A 390 -15.70 -17.87 17.22
CA ARG A 390 -15.80 -17.67 18.68
C ARG A 390 -16.37 -18.94 19.31
N ASN A 391 -15.51 -19.76 19.92
CA ASN A 391 -15.87 -21.08 20.47
C ASN A 391 -16.55 -22.00 19.44
N GLY A 392 -15.98 -22.09 18.23
CA GLY A 392 -16.43 -23.02 17.19
C GLY A 392 -17.75 -22.67 16.49
N ARG A 393 -18.37 -21.54 16.83
CA ARG A 393 -19.70 -21.13 16.35
C ARG A 393 -19.63 -19.89 15.46
N ASP A 394 -20.55 -19.78 14.52
CA ASP A 394 -20.72 -18.56 13.74
C ASP A 394 -21.39 -17.43 14.57
N GLN A 395 -21.32 -16.19 14.08
CA GLN A 395 -21.86 -15.03 14.79
C GLN A 395 -23.38 -15.13 15.01
N GLY A 396 -24.11 -15.73 14.07
CA GLY A 396 -25.56 -15.90 14.16
C GLY A 396 -25.94 -16.86 15.29
N GLU A 397 -25.25 -17.98 15.39
CA GLU A 397 -25.43 -19.00 16.43
C GLU A 397 -25.03 -18.49 17.82
N HIS A 398 -23.91 -17.75 17.91
CA HIS A 398 -23.50 -17.08 19.13
C HIS A 398 -24.56 -16.08 19.64
N LEU A 399 -25.11 -15.26 18.74
CA LEU A 399 -26.15 -14.27 19.08
C LEU A 399 -27.47 -14.96 19.47
N LYS A 400 -27.88 -16.03 18.76
CA LYS A 400 -29.07 -16.82 19.13
C LYS A 400 -28.95 -17.37 20.54
N ARG A 401 -27.81 -17.96 20.90
CA ARG A 401 -27.58 -18.52 22.23
C ARG A 401 -27.49 -17.44 23.31
N SER A 402 -26.83 -16.31 23.03
CA SER A 402 -26.78 -15.17 23.95
C SER A 402 -28.18 -14.59 24.22
N ARG A 403 -29.03 -14.49 23.19
CA ARG A 403 -30.44 -14.08 23.33
C ARG A 403 -31.27 -15.09 24.13
N ALA A 404 -31.07 -16.39 23.90
CA ALA A 404 -31.76 -17.45 24.64
C ALA A 404 -31.39 -17.44 26.13
N ILE A 405 -30.10 -17.29 26.45
CA ILE A 405 -29.59 -17.16 27.82
C ILE A 405 -30.16 -15.89 28.47
N ARG A 406 -30.15 -14.76 27.76
CA ARG A 406 -30.76 -13.50 28.25
C ARG A 406 -32.24 -13.65 28.54
N LYS A 407 -32.98 -14.34 27.67
CA LYS A 407 -34.41 -14.61 27.88
C LYS A 407 -34.64 -15.43 29.15
N ALA A 408 -33.84 -16.48 29.37
CA ALA A 408 -33.91 -17.30 30.58
C ALA A 408 -33.61 -16.49 31.86
N TYR A 409 -32.64 -15.56 31.83
CA TYR A 409 -32.36 -14.68 32.98
C TYR A 409 -33.48 -13.68 33.26
N LEU A 410 -34.14 -13.17 32.21
CA LEU A 410 -35.32 -12.30 32.36
C LEU A 410 -36.51 -13.08 32.93
N GLU A 411 -36.76 -14.30 32.45
CA GLU A 411 -37.80 -15.20 32.95
C GLU A 411 -37.54 -15.63 34.41
N ALA A 412 -36.27 -15.69 34.84
CA ALA A 412 -35.85 -15.97 36.21
C ALA A 412 -35.84 -14.73 37.14
N GLY A 413 -36.26 -13.55 36.67
CA GLY A 413 -36.39 -12.35 37.50
C GLY A 413 -35.08 -11.63 37.85
N VAL A 414 -33.99 -11.86 37.12
CA VAL A 414 -32.71 -11.17 37.35
C VAL A 414 -32.76 -9.76 36.73
N GLU A 415 -32.90 -8.73 37.57
CA GLU A 415 -33.11 -7.32 37.17
C GLU A 415 -32.04 -6.74 36.21
N ASP A 416 -30.80 -7.23 36.30
CA ASP A 416 -29.65 -6.70 35.54
C ASP A 416 -29.46 -7.35 34.15
N ALA A 417 -30.39 -8.20 33.71
CA ALA A 417 -30.38 -8.73 32.33
C ALA A 417 -30.71 -7.67 31.25
N SER A 418 -31.04 -6.44 31.66
CA SER A 418 -31.38 -5.30 30.81
C SER A 418 -30.18 -4.43 30.40
N GLY A 419 -29.01 -4.60 31.03
CA GLY A 419 -27.83 -3.74 30.84
C GLY A 419 -27.22 -3.81 29.42
N GLY A 420 -27.41 -2.74 28.64
CA GLY A 420 -26.71 -2.52 27.37
C GLY A 420 -27.33 -1.45 26.45
N GLY A 421 -28.57 -1.05 26.69
CA GLY A 421 -29.22 0.08 26.00
C GLY A 421 -28.97 1.42 26.68
N ARG A 422 -28.96 2.51 25.89
CA ARG A 422 -28.98 3.89 26.41
C ARG A 422 -30.23 4.05 27.30
N PRO A 423 -30.14 4.60 28.53
CA PRO A 423 -31.28 4.71 29.42
C PRO A 423 -32.46 5.41 28.75
N THR A 424 -33.67 4.90 28.99
CA THR A 424 -34.93 5.52 28.55
C THR A 424 -34.95 6.99 29.00
N GLY A 425 -35.22 7.93 28.09
CA GLY A 425 -35.21 9.39 28.38
C GLY A 425 -33.85 10.09 28.24
N SER A 426 -32.80 9.41 27.79
CA SER A 426 -31.47 10.03 27.58
C SER A 426 -31.35 10.98 26.37
N GLY A 427 -32.41 11.10 25.55
CA GLY A 427 -32.52 12.06 24.44
C GLY A 427 -33.33 13.32 24.76
N THR A 428 -34.16 13.31 25.80
CA THR A 428 -35.07 14.42 26.15
C THR A 428 -34.48 15.41 27.16
N LYS A 429 -33.37 15.04 27.81
CA LYS A 429 -32.72 15.85 28.86
C LYS A 429 -32.28 17.23 28.37
N ARG A 430 -31.89 17.38 27.10
CA ARG A 430 -31.51 18.70 26.53
C ARG A 430 -32.70 19.66 26.55
N GLN A 431 -33.82 19.25 25.94
CA GLN A 431 -35.04 20.04 25.84
C GLN A 431 -35.57 20.41 27.24
N MET A 432 -35.68 19.42 28.13
CA MET A 432 -36.17 19.64 29.50
C MET A 432 -35.33 20.66 30.29
N ILE A 433 -34.00 20.63 30.13
CA ILE A 433 -33.10 21.58 30.81
C ILE A 433 -33.21 22.98 30.21
N GLN A 434 -33.35 23.09 28.89
CA GLN A 434 -33.51 24.38 28.20
C GLN A 434 -34.87 25.03 28.51
N ASP A 435 -35.95 24.27 28.48
CA ASP A 435 -37.30 24.76 28.80
C ASP A 435 -37.42 25.23 30.26
N TYR A 436 -36.81 24.48 31.18
CA TYR A 436 -36.79 24.85 32.60
C TYR A 436 -35.95 26.10 32.85
N ALA A 437 -34.78 26.22 32.21
CA ALA A 437 -33.92 27.41 32.33
C ALA A 437 -34.57 28.66 31.69
N ALA A 438 -35.34 28.50 30.60
CA ALA A 438 -36.05 29.60 29.96
C ALA A 438 -37.22 30.13 30.81
N THR A 439 -37.87 29.25 31.57
CA THR A 439 -39.00 29.61 32.46
C THR A 439 -38.56 30.07 33.85
N HIS A 440 -37.32 29.79 34.25
CA HIS A 440 -36.74 30.14 35.56
C HIS A 440 -35.33 30.75 35.37
N PRO A 441 -35.21 31.95 34.79
CA PRO A 441 -33.92 32.58 34.46
C PRO A 441 -33.03 32.87 35.67
N GLU A 442 -33.60 32.95 36.87
CA GLU A 442 -32.92 33.14 38.15
C GLU A 442 -32.37 31.84 38.77
N ALA A 443 -32.80 30.66 38.29
CA ALA A 443 -32.40 29.38 38.86
C ALA A 443 -30.95 29.03 38.50
N ASN A 444 -30.13 28.74 39.52
CA ASN A 444 -28.76 28.32 39.28
C ASN A 444 -28.68 26.84 38.83
N HIS A 445 -27.54 26.43 38.25
CA HIS A 445 -27.36 25.07 37.74
C HIS A 445 -27.63 23.95 38.76
N SER A 446 -27.46 24.21 40.06
CA SER A 446 -27.73 23.23 41.12
C SER A 446 -29.22 23.12 41.44
N GLU A 447 -29.97 24.21 41.33
CA GLU A 447 -31.43 24.25 41.49
C GLU A 447 -32.12 23.53 40.32
N ILE A 448 -31.71 23.82 39.09
CA ILE A 448 -32.20 23.14 37.89
C ILE A 448 -31.93 21.62 37.97
N ALA A 449 -30.74 21.24 38.44
CA ALA A 449 -30.36 19.84 38.63
C ALA A 449 -31.27 19.12 39.65
N ARG A 450 -31.59 19.80 40.75
CA ARG A 450 -32.47 19.28 41.80
C ARG A 450 -33.93 19.17 41.32
N ALA A 451 -34.42 20.17 40.61
CA ALA A 451 -35.79 20.21 40.10
C ALA A 451 -36.05 19.13 39.03
N LEU A 452 -35.08 18.88 38.16
CA LEU A 452 -35.21 17.93 37.04
C LEU A 452 -34.67 16.52 37.34
N GLY A 453 -34.14 16.27 38.55
CA GLY A 453 -33.57 14.98 38.91
C GLY A 453 -32.36 14.57 38.03
N VAL A 454 -31.56 15.55 37.59
CA VAL A 454 -30.39 15.32 36.74
C VAL A 454 -29.10 15.76 37.45
N SER A 455 -27.96 15.23 37.02
CA SER A 455 -26.69 15.65 37.61
C SER A 455 -26.33 17.08 37.18
N ARG A 456 -25.75 17.88 38.09
CA ARG A 456 -25.27 19.25 37.81
C ARG A 456 -24.37 19.36 36.56
N PRO A 457 -23.44 18.43 36.27
CA PRO A 457 -22.68 18.45 35.02
C PRO A 457 -23.55 18.32 33.76
N THR A 458 -24.68 17.61 33.85
CA THR A 458 -25.63 17.47 32.74
C THR A 458 -26.30 18.82 32.43
N VAL A 459 -26.65 19.59 33.47
CA VAL A 459 -27.21 20.95 33.31
C VAL A 459 -26.19 21.88 32.63
N ILE A 460 -24.96 21.93 33.15
CA ILE A 460 -23.88 22.76 32.59
C ILE A 460 -23.60 22.40 31.13
N LYS A 461 -23.59 21.12 30.79
CA LYS A 461 -23.36 20.65 29.42
C LYS A 461 -24.37 21.21 28.43
N TRP A 462 -25.65 21.29 28.81
CA TRP A 462 -26.73 21.66 27.90
C TRP A 462 -27.08 23.15 27.91
N LEU A 463 -26.60 23.91 28.92
CA LEU A 463 -26.72 25.37 28.98
C LEU A 463 -25.43 26.11 28.56
N ARG A 464 -24.36 25.41 28.16
CA ARG A 464 -23.20 26.05 27.55
C ARG A 464 -23.63 26.66 26.21
N THR A 465 -23.50 27.97 26.09
CA THR A 465 -23.53 28.67 24.80
C THR A 465 -22.33 28.20 23.98
N HIS A 466 -22.60 27.53 22.87
CA HIS A 466 -21.59 27.29 21.84
C HIS A 466 -21.50 28.55 20.98
N PRO A 467 -20.30 29.10 20.69
CA PRO A 467 -20.17 30.12 19.67
C PRO A 467 -20.66 29.54 18.34
N GLU A 468 -21.50 30.30 17.64
CA GLU A 468 -22.17 29.90 16.40
C GLU A 468 -21.17 29.53 15.30
N GLY A 469 -21.46 28.44 14.58
CA GLY A 469 -20.73 28.01 13.40
C GLY A 469 -20.20 26.59 13.52
N ASP A 470 -21.06 25.60 13.26
CA ASP A 470 -20.76 24.29 12.66
C ASP A 470 -22.08 23.49 12.64
N GLU A 471 -22.97 23.87 11.71
CA GLU A 471 -23.96 22.95 11.14
C GLU A 471 -23.43 22.36 9.82
#